data_AF-A0A975A837-F1
#
_entry.id   AF-A0A975A837-F1
#
_cell.length_a   1.000
_cell.length_b   1.000
_cell.length_c   1.000
_cell.angle_alpha   90.00
_cell.angle_beta   90.00
_cell.angle_gamma   90.00
#
_symmetry.space_group_name_H-M   'P 1'
#
loop_
_entity.id
_entity.type
_entity.pdbx_description
1 polymer ?
#
loop_
_entity_poly.entity_id
_entity_poly.type
_entity_poly.pdbx_seq_one_letter_code
_entity_poly.pdbx_strand_id
1 'polypeptide(L)'
;MNILLDTNILIPLEDTRRPLDPQFAEMRRLSSVNGHNLFIHPSQIDDILRDQNEERKKIVLSRLSQYQMIAAPPCLTPQDLDNYGWSQNNDNDRVDNLLLHALCRGAVNLLVTNDRKIQSKAKRTGVQEQVHRLDQFLVYLKNQAKPDSNTPYGIQERWLYEFDLKQPFFNSLRSGYDSFDEWYLTASTLQRKAWCVTGNNDDLYAMCIYKEERNPKIIDNGSPVEGKVLKLCTLKVGLPARGRKLGERLLYTAFKYAVENNFDWIYLHTFGAEHEMLVALCEEYGFRYEGRYNSNEDVFLKPMKVPTTKIELAPLDFAIQYYPHYLDRANVKKYIIPIQKQYHNDLFADISDMASGLFANDQYMYNPQGNTIKKAYICHAVIKKIKPGDILLFYRTKDKDRQSIECVGIVEQTFKEVDINKVLPIVSKRTVFSKKELEKILKKETLIILFRHLKYITPIPIEKLEALGVKGPIQSIREISHEIYGKLL
;
A
#
# COMPACT_ATOMS: atom_id res chain seq x y z
N MET A 1 -1.45 10.16 19.63
CA MET A 1 -1.04 11.44 20.26
C MET A 1 -2.06 11.83 21.31
N ASN A 2 -1.69 12.72 22.24
CA ASN A 2 -2.58 13.28 23.24
C ASN A 2 -3.09 14.63 22.77
N ILE A 3 -4.41 14.80 22.73
CA ILE A 3 -5.07 15.95 22.08
C ILE A 3 -6.01 16.59 23.09
N LEU A 4 -5.73 17.83 23.46
CA LEU A 4 -6.57 18.61 24.37
C LEU A 4 -7.74 19.22 23.61
N LEU A 5 -8.96 19.00 24.09
CA LEU A 5 -10.16 19.64 23.54
C LEU A 5 -10.53 20.84 24.38
N ASP A 6 -10.77 21.98 23.73
CA ASP A 6 -11.30 23.18 24.38
C ASP A 6 -12.78 23.02 24.78
N THR A 7 -13.26 23.81 25.74
CA THR A 7 -14.64 23.78 26.22
C THR A 7 -15.62 24.10 25.08
N ASN A 8 -15.23 24.97 24.14
CA ASN A 8 -16.03 25.29 22.96
C ASN A 8 -16.19 24.12 21.96
N ILE A 9 -15.34 23.09 22.06
CA ILE A 9 -15.44 21.85 21.28
C ILE A 9 -16.20 20.79 22.09
N LEU A 10 -15.93 20.70 23.40
CA LEU A 10 -16.54 19.71 24.28
C LEU A 10 -18.05 19.90 24.43
N ILE A 11 -18.52 21.15 24.62
CA ILE A 11 -19.94 21.41 24.84
C ILE A 11 -20.81 20.96 23.65
N PRO A 12 -20.54 21.38 22.39
CA PRO A 12 -21.32 20.92 21.25
C PRO A 12 -21.20 19.41 20.96
N LEU A 13 -20.05 18.82 21.30
CA LEU A 13 -19.79 17.39 21.11
C LEU A 13 -20.63 16.52 22.05
N GLU A 14 -20.91 16.99 23.27
CA GLU A 14 -21.60 16.21 24.31
C GLU A 14 -23.05 16.64 24.60
N ASP A 15 -23.49 17.80 24.13
CA ASP A 15 -24.86 18.30 24.35
C ASP A 15 -25.91 17.57 23.50
N THR A 16 -26.51 16.51 24.06
CA THR A 16 -27.55 15.71 23.38
C THR A 16 -28.89 16.38 23.18
N ARG A 17 -29.08 17.60 23.65
CA ARG A 17 -30.31 18.34 23.40
C ARG A 17 -30.40 18.82 21.95
N ARG A 18 -29.32 18.67 21.19
CA ARG A 18 -29.22 19.02 19.77
C ARG A 18 -28.70 17.82 18.98
N PRO A 19 -29.09 17.67 17.70
CA PRO A 19 -28.41 16.76 16.80
C PRO A 19 -26.92 17.08 16.75
N LEU A 20 -26.07 16.05 16.88
CA LEU A 20 -24.63 16.22 16.80
C LEU A 20 -24.26 16.61 15.37
N ASP A 21 -23.54 17.73 15.22
CA ASP A 21 -23.02 18.14 13.92
C ASP A 21 -22.06 17.06 13.38
N PRO A 22 -22.22 16.63 12.11
CA PRO A 22 -21.41 15.59 11.49
C PRO A 22 -19.90 15.78 11.64
N GLN A 23 -19.43 17.03 11.72
CA GLN A 23 -18.01 17.34 11.89
C GLN A 23 -17.45 16.82 13.23
N PHE A 24 -18.23 16.94 14.31
CA PHE A 24 -17.82 16.48 15.64
C PHE A 24 -17.85 14.95 15.73
N ALA A 25 -18.88 14.31 15.14
CA ALA A 25 -18.96 12.86 15.03
C ALA A 25 -17.76 12.29 14.26
N GLU A 26 -17.44 12.92 13.13
CA GLU A 26 -16.31 12.53 12.29
C GLU A 26 -14.97 12.74 13.00
N MET A 27 -14.80 13.85 13.73
CA MET A 27 -13.60 14.10 14.53
C MET A 27 -13.39 13.00 15.57
N ARG A 28 -14.44 12.63 16.31
CA ARG A 28 -14.36 11.57 17.33
C ARG A 28 -14.00 10.22 16.71
N ARG A 29 -14.67 9.87 15.61
CA ARG A 29 -14.43 8.63 14.86
C ARG A 29 -12.99 8.55 14.35
N LEU A 30 -12.52 9.57 13.64
CA LEU A 30 -11.17 9.60 13.07
C LEU A 30 -10.08 9.68 14.13
N SER A 31 -10.31 10.41 15.23
CA SER A 31 -9.37 10.43 16.36
C SER A 31 -9.18 9.03 16.96
N SER A 32 -10.28 8.27 17.12
CA SER A 32 -10.23 6.88 17.59
C SER A 32 -9.54 5.96 16.58
N VAL A 33 -9.92 6.04 15.29
CA VAL A 33 -9.32 5.25 14.19
C VAL A 33 -7.81 5.48 14.09
N ASN A 34 -7.35 6.72 14.28
CA ASN A 34 -5.93 7.08 14.21
C ASN A 34 -5.19 6.85 15.55
N GLY A 35 -5.83 6.22 16.55
CA GLY A 35 -5.22 5.91 17.85
C GLY A 35 -4.82 7.16 18.65
N HIS A 36 -5.58 8.24 18.53
CA HIS A 36 -5.37 9.46 19.30
C HIS A 36 -6.22 9.46 20.57
N ASN A 37 -5.62 9.92 21.67
CA ASN A 37 -6.27 10.05 22.96
C ASN A 37 -6.79 11.48 23.11
N LEU A 38 -8.09 11.62 23.40
CA LEU A 38 -8.72 12.91 23.66
C LEU A 38 -8.64 13.21 25.16
N PHE A 39 -8.08 14.39 25.47
CA PHE A 39 -7.84 14.87 26.82
C PHE A 39 -8.69 16.09 27.15
N ILE A 40 -8.96 16.23 28.44
CA ILE A 40 -9.53 17.42 29.06
C ILE A 40 -8.61 17.93 30.19
N HIS A 41 -8.65 19.23 30.42
CA HIS A 41 -7.98 19.88 31.52
C HIS A 41 -8.95 20.06 32.71
N PRO A 42 -8.52 19.82 33.96
CA PRO A 42 -9.40 19.92 35.14
C PRO A 42 -10.14 21.27 35.26
N SER A 43 -9.50 22.39 34.90
CA SER A 43 -10.10 23.73 34.98
C SER A 43 -11.29 23.94 34.03
N GLN A 44 -11.50 23.07 33.04
CA GLN A 44 -12.66 23.15 32.16
C GLN A 44 -13.95 22.72 32.87
N ILE A 45 -13.84 21.95 33.96
CA ILE A 45 -14.99 21.61 34.81
C ILE A 45 -15.56 22.89 35.43
N ASP A 46 -14.71 23.77 35.94
CA ASP A 46 -15.11 25.08 36.48
C ASP A 46 -15.81 25.95 35.42
N ASP A 47 -15.37 25.84 34.17
CA ASP A 47 -15.96 26.55 33.04
C ASP A 47 -17.37 26.04 32.71
N ILE A 48 -17.54 24.72 32.70
CA ILE A 48 -18.83 24.07 32.44
C ILE A 48 -19.80 24.27 33.62
N LEU A 49 -19.31 24.32 34.86
CA LEU A 49 -20.12 24.65 36.03
C LEU A 49 -20.66 26.09 36.01
N ARG A 50 -20.01 27.00 35.29
CA ARG A 50 -20.47 28.39 35.09
C ARG A 50 -21.50 28.53 33.96
N ASP A 51 -21.84 27.45 33.27
CA ASP A 51 -22.90 27.44 32.26
C ASP A 51 -24.26 27.82 32.87
N GLN A 52 -24.98 28.76 32.25
CA GLN A 52 -26.31 29.20 32.74
C GLN A 52 -27.41 28.15 32.50
N ASN A 53 -27.19 27.18 31.61
CA ASN A 53 -28.16 26.15 31.32
C ASN A 53 -27.91 24.90 32.18
N GLU A 54 -28.69 24.76 33.24
CA GLU A 54 -28.57 23.67 34.21
C GLU A 54 -28.72 22.27 33.62
N GLU A 55 -29.59 22.09 32.61
CA GLU A 55 -29.72 20.81 31.92
C GLU A 55 -28.49 20.49 31.07
N ARG A 56 -27.97 21.47 30.31
CA ARG A 56 -26.73 21.32 29.52
C ARG A 56 -25.56 20.93 30.43
N LYS A 57 -25.43 21.64 31.54
CA LYS A 57 -24.38 21.43 32.55
C LYS A 57 -24.39 20.00 33.06
N LYS A 58 -25.55 19.50 33.50
CA LYS A 58 -25.70 18.11 33.98
C LYS A 58 -25.30 17.09 32.91
N ILE A 59 -25.75 17.29 31.67
CA ILE A 59 -25.44 16.38 30.56
C ILE A 59 -23.94 16.36 30.28
N VAL A 60 -23.32 17.52 30.03
CA VAL A 60 -21.90 17.60 29.67
C VAL A 60 -21.02 17.06 30.79
N LEU A 61 -21.25 17.46 32.05
CA LEU A 61 -20.46 16.97 33.20
C LEU A 61 -20.51 15.45 33.36
N SER A 62 -21.68 14.83 33.18
CA SER A 62 -21.80 13.37 33.27
C SER A 62 -20.96 12.64 32.22
N ARG A 63 -20.72 13.29 31.06
CA ARG A 63 -20.04 12.73 29.88
C ARG A 63 -18.54 13.03 29.84
N LEU A 64 -18.08 14.07 30.55
CA LEU A 64 -16.64 14.36 30.68
C LEU A 64 -15.84 13.18 31.24
N SER A 65 -16.48 12.31 32.02
CA SER A 65 -15.89 11.07 32.54
C SER A 65 -15.42 10.08 31.46
N GLN A 66 -15.85 10.27 30.20
CA GLN A 66 -15.41 9.47 29.05
C GLN A 66 -14.02 9.89 28.53
N TYR A 67 -13.50 11.05 28.94
CA TYR A 67 -12.23 11.60 28.48
C TYR A 67 -11.11 11.36 29.48
N GLN A 68 -9.87 11.26 28.99
CA GLN A 68 -8.72 11.26 29.88
C GLN A 68 -8.49 12.67 30.42
N MET A 69 -8.19 12.78 31.70
CA MET A 69 -7.88 14.06 32.33
C MET A 69 -6.36 14.21 32.47
N ILE A 70 -5.84 15.42 32.28
CA ILE A 70 -4.44 15.72 32.61
C ILE A 70 -4.27 15.56 34.13
N ALA A 71 -3.57 14.51 34.55
CA ALA A 71 -3.47 14.13 35.96
C ALA A 71 -2.77 15.18 36.83
N ALA A 72 -1.73 15.83 36.29
CA ALA A 72 -0.97 16.88 36.96
C ALA A 72 -0.74 18.05 36.00
N PRO A 73 -1.73 18.96 35.84
CA PRO A 73 -1.60 20.10 34.93
C PRO A 73 -0.51 21.06 35.42
N PRO A 74 0.28 21.65 34.51
CA PRO A 74 1.31 22.61 34.89
C PRO A 74 0.67 23.86 35.52
N CYS A 75 1.29 24.35 36.60
CA CYS A 75 0.85 25.56 37.26
C CYS A 75 1.29 26.78 36.42
N LEU A 76 0.33 27.63 36.07
CA LEU A 76 0.59 28.89 35.38
C LEU A 76 0.79 30.02 36.40
N THR A 77 1.99 30.59 36.45
CA THR A 77 2.31 31.68 37.38
C THR A 77 2.11 33.07 36.74
N PRO A 78 1.99 34.16 37.53
CA PRO A 78 1.97 35.52 36.98
C PRO A 78 3.20 35.85 36.13
N GLN A 79 4.37 35.31 36.50
CA GLN A 79 5.60 35.48 35.73
C GLN A 79 5.52 34.79 34.36
N ASP A 80 4.88 33.62 34.28
CA ASP A 80 4.62 32.95 33.01
C ASP A 80 3.68 33.76 32.11
N LEU A 81 2.62 34.36 32.68
CA LEU A 81 1.71 35.24 31.96
C LEU A 81 2.43 36.45 31.35
N ASP A 82 3.32 37.08 32.13
CA ASP A 82 4.14 38.20 31.68
C ASP A 82 5.12 37.76 30.57
N ASN A 83 5.80 36.62 30.77
CA ASN A 83 6.73 36.05 29.79
C ASN A 83 6.04 35.72 28.46
N TYR A 84 4.81 35.24 28.49
CA TYR A 84 4.02 34.95 27.29
C TYR A 84 3.30 36.19 26.71
N GLY A 85 3.27 37.29 27.46
CA GLY A 85 2.49 38.48 27.11
C GLY A 85 1.00 38.18 27.01
N TRP A 86 0.46 37.35 27.90
CA TRP A 86 -0.95 36.99 27.94
C TRP A 86 -1.70 37.79 29.01
N SER A 87 -2.83 38.39 28.64
CA SER A 87 -3.73 39.02 29.60
C SER A 87 -4.71 38.00 30.19
N GLN A 88 -5.03 38.16 31.47
CA GLN A 88 -6.05 37.38 32.16
C GLN A 88 -7.04 38.34 32.83
N ASN A 89 -8.15 38.65 32.16
CA ASN A 89 -9.11 39.66 32.62
C ASN A 89 -10.38 39.06 33.23
N ASN A 90 -10.66 37.79 32.93
CA ASN A 90 -11.83 37.06 33.42
C ASN A 90 -11.50 35.56 33.57
N ASP A 91 -12.42 34.82 34.18
CA ASP A 91 -12.25 33.39 34.42
C ASP A 91 -12.16 32.54 33.13
N ASN A 92 -12.74 32.98 32.01
CA ASN A 92 -12.60 32.29 30.73
C ASN A 92 -11.17 32.46 30.21
N ASP A 93 -10.63 33.68 30.26
CA ASP A 93 -9.23 33.94 29.90
C ASP A 93 -8.27 33.11 30.76
N ARG A 94 -8.60 32.88 32.05
CA ARG A 94 -7.83 32.00 32.95
C ARG A 94 -7.81 30.56 32.45
N VAL A 95 -8.97 30.01 32.08
CA VAL A 95 -9.07 28.63 31.55
C VAL A 95 -8.32 28.53 30.21
N ASP A 96 -8.54 29.46 29.29
CA ASP A 96 -7.83 29.52 28.00
C ASP A 96 -6.30 29.50 28.18
N ASN A 97 -5.80 30.31 29.12
CA ASN A 97 -4.37 30.40 29.41
C ASN A 97 -3.84 29.08 30.00
N LEU A 98 -4.60 28.40 30.86
CA LEU A 98 -4.23 27.09 31.40
C LEU A 98 -4.16 26.01 30.32
N LEU A 99 -5.12 25.99 29.39
CA LEU A 99 -5.12 25.07 28.25
C LEU A 99 -3.90 25.27 27.35
N LEU A 100 -3.60 26.52 26.99
CA LEU A 100 -2.42 26.85 26.20
C LEU A 100 -1.12 26.59 26.96
N HIS A 101 -1.09 26.82 28.27
CA HIS A 101 0.09 26.54 29.08
C HIS A 101 0.38 25.05 29.15
N ALA A 102 -0.66 24.22 29.28
CA ALA A 102 -0.53 22.76 29.20
C ALA A 102 0.09 22.31 27.86
N LEU A 103 -0.30 22.94 26.76
CA LEU A 103 0.32 22.71 25.45
C LEU A 103 1.79 23.17 25.41
N CYS A 104 2.08 24.40 25.87
CA CYS A 104 3.43 24.97 25.86
C CYS A 104 4.43 24.14 26.70
N ARG A 105 3.95 23.51 27.77
CA ARG A 105 4.76 22.65 28.65
C ARG A 105 4.83 21.19 28.18
N GLY A 106 4.18 20.84 27.07
CA GLY A 106 4.21 19.51 26.49
C GLY A 106 3.36 18.47 27.21
N ALA A 107 2.38 18.87 28.02
CA ALA A 107 1.44 17.93 28.65
C ALA A 107 0.55 17.22 27.62
N VAL A 108 0.34 17.87 26.46
CA VAL A 108 -0.39 17.35 25.30
C VAL A 108 0.37 17.71 24.02
N ASN A 109 0.05 17.01 22.92
CA ASN A 109 0.70 17.25 21.63
C ASN A 109 0.00 18.33 20.81
N LEU A 110 -1.34 18.41 20.91
CA LEU A 110 -2.18 19.33 20.12
C LEU A 110 -3.32 19.90 20.99
N LEU A 111 -3.79 21.09 20.65
CA LEU A 111 -4.99 21.72 21.19
C LEU A 111 -6.00 21.97 20.07
N VAL A 112 -7.26 21.56 20.26
CA VAL A 112 -8.35 21.82 19.31
C VAL A 112 -9.30 22.85 19.89
N THR A 113 -9.44 23.99 19.21
CA THR A 113 -10.27 25.12 19.63
C THR A 113 -10.81 25.89 18.44
N ASN A 114 -12.05 26.37 18.52
CA ASN A 114 -12.58 27.33 17.54
C ASN A 114 -12.40 28.80 17.98
N ASP A 115 -11.78 29.06 19.14
CA ASP A 115 -11.56 30.41 19.66
C ASP A 115 -10.34 31.10 19.01
N ARG A 116 -10.60 32.23 18.35
CA ARG A 116 -9.56 33.06 17.71
C ARG A 116 -8.61 33.71 18.72
N LYS A 117 -9.06 33.97 19.95
CA LYS A 117 -8.23 34.53 21.03
C LYS A 117 -7.14 33.56 21.44
N ILE A 118 -7.48 32.28 21.61
CA ILE A 118 -6.52 31.22 21.92
C ILE A 118 -5.46 31.11 20.82
N GLN A 119 -5.86 31.15 19.55
CA GLN A 119 -4.91 31.15 18.44
C GLN A 119 -3.97 32.36 18.45
N SER A 120 -4.52 33.54 18.75
CA SER A 120 -3.73 34.77 18.83
C SER A 120 -2.70 34.72 19.96
N LYS A 121 -3.06 34.11 21.10
CA LYS A 121 -2.16 33.86 22.23
C LYS A 121 -1.08 32.82 21.89
N ALA A 122 -1.44 31.73 21.22
CA ALA A 122 -0.52 30.68 20.77
C ALA A 122 0.57 31.19 19.81
N LYS A 123 0.23 32.18 18.96
CA LYS A 123 1.21 32.83 18.07
C LYS A 123 2.30 33.56 18.85
N ARG A 124 1.99 34.15 20.01
CA ARG A 124 2.96 34.86 20.86
C ARG A 124 3.97 33.91 21.51
N THR A 125 3.58 32.66 21.72
CA THR A 125 4.43 31.63 22.37
C THR A 125 5.03 30.63 21.38
N GLY A 126 4.84 30.82 20.08
CA GLY A 126 5.43 29.99 19.03
C GLY A 126 4.81 28.60 18.85
N VAL A 127 3.71 28.29 19.55
CA VAL A 127 3.03 26.97 19.49
C VAL A 127 1.81 26.97 18.55
N GLN A 128 1.69 27.98 17.68
CA GLN A 128 0.56 28.14 16.76
C GLN A 128 0.29 26.88 15.92
N GLU A 129 1.33 26.22 15.41
CA GLU A 129 1.21 25.02 14.56
C GLU A 129 0.64 23.81 15.30
N GLN A 130 0.59 23.84 16.63
CA GLN A 130 0.00 22.79 17.47
C GLN A 130 -1.45 23.10 17.89
N VAL A 131 -1.99 24.26 17.50
CA VAL A 131 -3.36 24.70 17.80
C VAL A 131 -4.21 24.68 16.54
N HIS A 132 -5.19 23.78 16.49
CA HIS A 132 -6.04 23.58 15.33
C HIS A 132 -7.49 24.00 15.60
N ARG A 133 -8.12 24.63 14.60
CA ARG A 133 -9.59 24.67 14.54
C ARG A 133 -10.15 23.31 14.18
N LEU A 134 -11.43 23.09 14.46
CA LEU A 134 -12.10 21.80 14.19
C LEU A 134 -11.95 21.38 12.71
N ASP A 135 -12.14 22.31 11.77
CA ASP A 135 -12.00 22.06 10.34
C ASP A 135 -10.55 21.70 9.94
N GLN A 136 -9.57 22.43 10.46
CA GLN A 136 -8.15 22.15 10.25
C GLN A 136 -7.75 20.79 10.84
N PHE A 137 -8.25 20.49 12.03
CA PHE A 137 -7.99 19.23 12.71
C PHE A 137 -8.63 18.04 11.97
N LEU A 138 -9.82 18.22 11.40
CA LEU A 138 -10.44 17.21 10.53
C LEU A 138 -9.62 16.95 9.26
N VAL A 139 -9.07 17.99 8.62
CA VAL A 139 -8.16 17.82 7.47
C VAL A 139 -6.90 17.06 7.90
N TYR A 140 -6.33 17.41 9.05
CA TYR A 140 -5.18 16.71 9.63
C TYR A 140 -5.47 15.22 9.87
N LEU A 141 -6.62 14.90 10.48
CA LEU A 141 -7.05 13.51 10.72
C LEU A 141 -7.29 12.73 9.42
N LYS A 142 -7.91 13.36 8.41
CA LYS A 142 -8.18 12.75 7.11
C LYS A 142 -6.90 12.46 6.33
N ASN A 143 -5.91 13.34 6.41
CA ASN A 143 -4.61 13.13 5.77
C ASN A 143 -3.80 11.99 6.42
N GLN A 144 -4.14 11.60 7.64
CA GLN A 144 -3.59 10.41 8.29
C GLN A 144 -4.38 9.14 8.01
N ALA A 145 -5.63 9.26 7.57
CA ALA A 145 -6.39 8.10 7.14
C ALA A 145 -5.64 7.46 5.97
N LYS A 146 -5.38 6.15 6.06
CA LYS A 146 -4.72 5.42 4.98
C LYS A 146 -5.54 5.62 3.70
N PRO A 147 -4.91 5.90 2.55
CA PRO A 147 -5.62 5.91 1.29
C PRO A 147 -6.34 4.56 1.12
N ASP A 148 -7.54 4.58 0.53
CA ASP A 148 -8.26 3.36 0.16
C ASP A 148 -7.30 2.44 -0.60
N SER A 149 -7.26 1.16 -0.21
CA SER A 149 -6.32 0.22 -0.79
C SER A 149 -6.58 0.08 -2.28
N ASN A 150 -5.64 0.56 -3.10
CA ASN A 150 -5.69 0.42 -4.55
C ASN A 150 -5.24 -1.00 -4.93
N THR A 151 -6.02 -2.00 -4.51
CA THR A 151 -5.72 -3.40 -4.79
C THR A 151 -5.66 -3.63 -6.30
N PRO A 152 -4.73 -4.47 -6.77
CA PRO A 152 -4.73 -4.85 -8.18
C PRO A 152 -6.07 -5.46 -8.60
N TYR A 153 -6.40 -5.30 -9.87
CA TYR A 153 -7.61 -5.85 -10.49
C TYR A 153 -7.78 -7.34 -10.21
N GLY A 154 -8.97 -7.77 -9.83
CA GLY A 154 -9.26 -9.15 -9.41
C GLY A 154 -8.73 -9.55 -8.03
N ILE A 155 -8.14 -8.64 -7.25
CA ILE A 155 -7.81 -8.85 -5.84
C ILE A 155 -8.77 -8.05 -4.97
N GLN A 156 -9.42 -8.75 -4.04
CA GLN A 156 -10.21 -8.13 -2.99
C GLN A 156 -9.36 -7.97 -1.73
N GLU A 157 -9.65 -6.95 -0.95
CA GLU A 157 -9.15 -6.84 0.43
C GLU A 157 -10.34 -6.95 1.38
N ARG A 158 -10.31 -7.98 2.23
CA ARG A 158 -11.42 -8.31 3.14
C ARG A 158 -10.88 -8.59 4.54
N TRP A 159 -11.73 -8.40 5.54
CA TRP A 159 -11.42 -8.72 6.93
C TRP A 159 -11.49 -10.23 7.16
N LEU A 160 -10.68 -10.75 8.08
CA LEU A 160 -10.65 -12.18 8.35
C LEU A 160 -11.98 -12.75 8.85
N TYR A 161 -12.79 -11.96 9.58
CA TYR A 161 -14.10 -12.39 10.07
C TYR A 161 -15.16 -12.55 8.98
N GLU A 162 -14.88 -12.11 7.74
CA GLU A 162 -15.81 -12.30 6.63
C GLU A 162 -15.77 -13.74 6.08
N PHE A 163 -14.74 -14.52 6.39
CA PHE A 163 -14.58 -15.88 5.89
C PHE A 163 -15.04 -16.92 6.90
N ASP A 164 -15.76 -17.93 6.42
CA ASP A 164 -16.09 -19.11 7.22
C ASP A 164 -14.86 -20.05 7.31
N LEU A 165 -14.30 -20.16 8.52
CA LEU A 165 -13.17 -21.06 8.81
C LEU A 165 -13.47 -22.54 8.55
N LYS A 166 -14.74 -22.94 8.43
CA LYS A 166 -15.13 -24.31 8.08
C LYS A 166 -14.92 -24.63 6.60
N GLN A 167 -14.64 -23.63 5.75
CA GLN A 167 -14.38 -23.85 4.33
C GLN A 167 -13.20 -24.84 4.12
N PRO A 168 -13.29 -25.76 3.15
CA PRO A 168 -12.22 -26.73 2.87
C PRO A 168 -10.86 -26.11 2.55
N PHE A 169 -10.83 -24.85 2.10
CA PHE A 169 -9.60 -24.09 1.86
C PHE A 169 -8.66 -24.11 3.07
N PHE A 170 -9.19 -24.01 4.29
CA PHE A 170 -8.40 -23.94 5.52
C PHE A 170 -7.91 -25.29 6.04
N ASN A 171 -8.44 -26.41 5.54
CA ASN A 171 -8.11 -27.75 6.07
C ASN A 171 -6.60 -28.05 6.04
N SER A 172 -5.94 -27.79 4.91
CA SER A 172 -4.49 -27.96 4.80
C SER A 172 -3.66 -26.97 5.63
N LEU A 173 -4.21 -25.82 6.05
CA LEU A 173 -3.51 -24.92 6.98
C LEU A 173 -3.59 -25.48 8.41
N ARG A 174 -4.76 -25.99 8.80
CA ARG A 174 -4.94 -26.71 10.08
C ARG A 174 -4.01 -27.91 10.21
N SER A 175 -3.76 -28.64 9.12
CA SER A 175 -2.86 -29.81 9.16
C SER A 175 -1.39 -29.45 9.35
N GLY A 176 -0.95 -28.26 8.93
CA GLY A 176 0.46 -27.84 8.99
C GLY A 176 0.80 -26.91 10.16
N TYR A 177 -0.20 -26.48 10.94
CA TYR A 177 -0.01 -25.57 12.07
C TYR A 177 -1.01 -25.88 13.18
N ASP A 178 -0.50 -26.45 14.27
CA ASP A 178 -1.27 -26.69 15.48
C ASP A 178 -1.89 -25.38 16.00
N SER A 179 -3.15 -25.42 16.43
CA SER A 179 -3.91 -24.24 16.85
C SER A 179 -4.14 -23.15 15.78
N PHE A 180 -4.12 -23.50 14.48
CA PHE A 180 -4.42 -22.54 13.40
C PHE A 180 -5.73 -21.77 13.60
N ASP A 181 -6.81 -22.44 14.00
CA ASP A 181 -8.12 -21.80 14.17
C ASP A 181 -8.08 -20.78 15.32
N GLU A 182 -7.42 -21.07 16.44
CA GLU A 182 -7.25 -20.15 17.57
C GLU A 182 -6.43 -18.92 17.17
N TRP A 183 -5.34 -19.13 16.43
CA TRP A 183 -4.53 -18.06 15.86
C TRP A 183 -5.33 -17.19 14.89
N TYR A 184 -6.11 -17.80 14.00
CA TYR A 184 -6.92 -17.09 13.02
C TYR A 184 -7.99 -16.24 13.70
N LEU A 185 -8.69 -16.80 14.69
CA LEU A 185 -9.68 -16.07 15.48
C LEU A 185 -9.03 -14.90 16.21
N THR A 186 -7.85 -15.08 16.81
CA THR A 186 -7.09 -13.98 17.42
C THR A 186 -6.67 -12.92 16.40
N ALA A 187 -6.24 -13.32 15.20
CA ALA A 187 -5.94 -12.38 14.13
C ALA A 187 -7.20 -11.62 13.68
N SER A 188 -8.35 -12.28 13.67
CA SER A 188 -9.64 -11.71 13.31
C SER A 188 -10.15 -10.70 14.35
N THR A 189 -10.01 -10.98 15.66
CA THR A 189 -10.37 -10.01 16.72
C THR A 189 -9.48 -8.76 16.69
N LEU A 190 -8.23 -8.92 16.26
CA LEU A 190 -7.31 -7.82 15.97
C LEU A 190 -7.62 -7.08 14.66
N GLN A 191 -8.77 -7.36 14.03
CA GLN A 191 -9.21 -6.71 12.80
C GLN A 191 -8.16 -6.88 11.69
N ARG A 192 -7.55 -8.07 11.56
CA ARG A 192 -6.59 -8.30 10.48
C ARG A 192 -7.34 -8.43 9.15
N LYS A 193 -6.72 -7.95 8.07
CA LYS A 193 -7.20 -8.07 6.70
C LYS A 193 -6.40 -9.11 5.93
N ALA A 194 -6.95 -9.52 4.79
CA ALA A 194 -6.27 -10.34 3.80
C ALA A 194 -6.54 -9.83 2.39
N TRP A 195 -5.53 -9.94 1.52
CA TRP A 195 -5.77 -9.92 0.08
C TRP A 195 -6.26 -11.29 -0.34
N CYS A 196 -7.40 -11.36 -1.01
CA CYS A 196 -8.02 -12.61 -1.37
C CYS A 196 -8.53 -12.61 -2.80
N VAL A 197 -8.73 -13.83 -3.30
CA VAL A 197 -9.41 -14.10 -4.55
C VAL A 197 -10.46 -15.15 -4.28
N THR A 198 -11.71 -14.82 -4.56
CA THR A 198 -12.86 -15.70 -4.36
C THR A 198 -13.49 -16.05 -5.72
N GLY A 199 -14.01 -17.27 -5.81
CA GLY A 199 -14.77 -17.75 -6.96
C GLY A 199 -16.27 -17.52 -6.80
N ASN A 200 -17.06 -18.30 -7.55
CA ASN A 200 -18.51 -18.33 -7.38
C ASN A 200 -18.87 -18.80 -5.96
N ASN A 201 -19.99 -18.30 -5.42
CA ASN A 201 -20.50 -18.63 -4.08
C ASN A 201 -19.53 -18.30 -2.93
N ASP A 202 -18.61 -17.36 -3.12
CA ASP A 202 -17.61 -16.93 -2.14
C ASP A 202 -16.57 -18.00 -1.76
N ASP A 203 -16.38 -19.01 -2.62
CA ASP A 203 -15.35 -20.03 -2.44
C ASP A 203 -13.95 -19.40 -2.51
N LEU A 204 -13.16 -19.55 -1.44
CA LEU A 204 -11.83 -18.96 -1.36
C LEU A 204 -10.81 -19.71 -2.24
N TYR A 205 -10.23 -19.02 -3.22
CA TYR A 205 -9.25 -19.59 -4.16
C TYR A 205 -7.81 -19.24 -3.79
N ALA A 206 -7.57 -18.05 -3.26
CA ALA A 206 -6.26 -17.66 -2.76
C ALA A 206 -6.40 -16.59 -1.67
N MET A 207 -5.45 -16.57 -0.74
CA MET A 207 -5.42 -15.62 0.37
C MET A 207 -3.98 -15.28 0.76
N CYS A 208 -3.75 -14.00 1.04
CA CYS A 208 -2.58 -13.49 1.71
C CYS A 208 -2.99 -12.67 2.94
N ILE A 209 -2.83 -13.25 4.14
CA ILE A 209 -3.04 -12.55 5.40
C ILE A 209 -1.76 -11.77 5.71
N TYR A 210 -1.89 -10.48 6.03
CA TYR A 210 -0.73 -9.63 6.26
C TYR A 210 -0.88 -8.77 7.52
N LYS A 211 0.24 -8.27 8.06
CA LYS A 211 0.25 -7.25 9.11
C LYS A 211 1.45 -6.32 8.98
N GLU A 212 1.29 -5.11 9.49
CA GLU A 212 2.37 -4.13 9.59
C GLU A 212 3.03 -4.21 10.96
N GLU A 213 4.35 -4.10 10.97
CA GLU A 213 5.17 -4.12 12.18
C GLU A 213 6.25 -3.03 12.09
N ARG A 214 6.82 -2.69 13.24
CA ARG A 214 7.95 -1.77 13.33
C ARG A 214 9.05 -2.41 14.18
N ASN A 215 10.25 -2.47 13.62
CA ASN A 215 11.42 -3.09 14.26
C ASN A 215 11.15 -4.51 14.82
N PRO A 216 10.56 -5.44 14.05
CA PRO A 216 10.27 -6.77 14.57
C PRO A 216 11.55 -7.60 14.74
N LYS A 217 11.57 -8.44 15.77
CA LYS A 217 12.53 -9.55 15.86
C LYS A 217 11.99 -10.73 15.07
N ILE A 218 12.61 -11.01 13.93
CA ILE A 218 12.11 -12.03 12.98
C ILE A 218 12.83 -13.38 13.09
N ILE A 219 13.99 -13.45 13.75
CA ILE A 219 14.76 -14.69 14.00
C ILE A 219 15.21 -14.76 15.47
N ASP A 220 15.43 -15.96 16.00
CA ASP A 220 15.65 -16.18 17.44
C ASP A 220 16.90 -15.48 18.00
N ASN A 221 18.00 -15.51 17.23
CA ASN A 221 19.30 -14.99 17.64
C ASN A 221 19.72 -13.72 16.89
N GLY A 222 18.79 -13.08 16.17
CA GLY A 222 19.06 -11.85 15.41
C GLY A 222 18.68 -10.58 16.14
N SER A 223 19.27 -9.47 15.69
CA SER A 223 18.80 -8.13 16.06
C SER A 223 17.45 -7.84 15.37
N PRO A 224 16.61 -6.96 15.94
CA PRO A 224 15.41 -6.51 15.27
C PRO A 224 15.70 -5.91 13.89
N VAL A 225 14.84 -6.20 12.92
CA VAL A 225 14.96 -5.63 11.58
C VAL A 225 14.48 -4.19 11.61
N GLU A 226 15.39 -3.24 11.48
CA GLU A 226 15.07 -1.82 11.55
C GLU A 226 14.14 -1.37 10.41
N GLY A 227 13.14 -0.57 10.77
CA GLY A 227 12.21 0.08 9.85
C GLY A 227 10.78 -0.42 9.96
N LYS A 228 9.99 -0.04 8.96
CA LYS A 228 8.60 -0.46 8.77
C LYS A 228 8.58 -1.75 7.97
N VAL A 229 7.99 -2.80 8.52
CA VAL A 229 8.07 -4.15 7.99
C VAL A 229 6.67 -4.72 7.72
N LEU A 230 6.48 -5.32 6.55
CA LEU A 230 5.26 -6.02 6.19
C LEU A 230 5.45 -7.52 6.39
N LYS A 231 4.71 -8.13 7.32
CA LYS A 231 4.67 -9.58 7.49
C LYS A 231 3.60 -10.18 6.58
N LEU A 232 3.95 -11.15 5.76
CA LEU A 232 3.00 -12.05 5.12
C LEU A 232 2.78 -13.24 6.07
N CYS A 233 1.70 -13.20 6.85
CA CYS A 233 1.39 -14.20 7.87
C CYS A 233 0.97 -15.55 7.27
N THR A 234 0.23 -15.50 6.18
CA THR A 234 -0.24 -16.70 5.48
C THR A 234 -0.30 -16.35 4.01
N LEU A 235 0.31 -17.16 3.15
CA LEU A 235 0.21 -17.02 1.69
C LEU A 235 -0.20 -18.37 1.11
N LYS A 236 -1.45 -18.47 0.66
CA LYS A 236 -2.04 -19.74 0.23
C LYS A 236 -2.80 -19.62 -1.07
N VAL A 237 -2.62 -20.63 -1.93
CA VAL A 237 -3.43 -20.87 -3.12
C VAL A 237 -4.12 -22.23 -2.98
N GLY A 238 -5.44 -22.24 -3.13
CA GLY A 238 -6.28 -23.43 -3.09
C GLY A 238 -6.05 -24.35 -4.29
N LEU A 239 -6.34 -25.64 -4.11
CA LEU A 239 -6.21 -26.66 -5.17
C LEU A 239 -6.95 -26.28 -6.47
N PRO A 240 -8.21 -25.80 -6.43
CA PRO A 240 -8.97 -25.47 -7.65
C PRO A 240 -8.33 -24.36 -8.49
N ALA A 241 -7.49 -23.52 -7.89
CA ALA A 241 -6.87 -22.37 -8.52
C ALA A 241 -5.37 -22.56 -8.84
N ARG A 242 -4.82 -23.75 -8.61
CA ARG A 242 -3.43 -24.06 -8.98
C ARG A 242 -3.23 -23.89 -10.49
N GLY A 243 -2.07 -23.35 -10.87
CA GLY A 243 -1.74 -23.07 -12.26
C GLY A 243 -2.20 -21.71 -12.78
N ARG A 244 -3.10 -21.00 -12.08
CA ARG A 244 -3.59 -19.66 -12.46
C ARG A 244 -2.67 -18.50 -12.06
N LYS A 245 -1.50 -18.80 -11.49
CA LYS A 245 -0.48 -17.84 -11.05
C LYS A 245 -0.94 -16.84 -9.98
N LEU A 246 -1.93 -17.23 -9.15
CA LEU A 246 -2.44 -16.37 -8.07
C LEU A 246 -1.42 -16.09 -6.96
N GLY A 247 -0.51 -17.01 -6.66
CA GLY A 247 0.56 -16.76 -5.68
C GLY A 247 1.47 -15.60 -6.12
N GLU A 248 1.84 -15.58 -7.40
CA GLU A 248 2.60 -14.50 -8.01
C GLU A 248 1.83 -13.17 -8.00
N ARG A 249 0.50 -13.24 -8.23
CA ARG A 249 -0.38 -12.07 -8.13
C ARG A 249 -0.47 -11.51 -6.72
N LEU A 250 -0.55 -12.36 -5.69
CA LEU A 250 -0.56 -11.94 -4.29
C LEU A 250 0.79 -11.32 -3.88
N LEU A 251 1.92 -11.85 -4.36
CA LEU A 251 3.22 -11.21 -4.17
C LEU A 251 3.29 -9.85 -4.86
N TYR A 252 2.78 -9.73 -6.10
CA TYR A 252 2.66 -8.43 -6.77
C TYR A 252 1.86 -7.42 -5.94
N THR A 253 0.72 -7.84 -5.38
CA THR A 253 -0.08 -7.02 -4.47
C THR A 253 0.73 -6.59 -3.24
N ALA A 254 1.46 -7.51 -2.60
CA ALA A 254 2.30 -7.21 -1.44
C ALA A 254 3.41 -6.20 -1.79
N PHE A 255 4.07 -6.35 -2.94
CA PHE A 255 5.10 -5.42 -3.40
C PHE A 255 4.54 -4.03 -3.71
N LYS A 256 3.40 -3.96 -4.40
CA LYS A 256 2.70 -2.70 -4.68
C LYS A 256 2.33 -2.00 -3.38
N TYR A 257 1.69 -2.72 -2.46
CA TYR A 257 1.31 -2.21 -1.14
C TYR A 257 2.51 -1.70 -0.35
N ALA A 258 3.61 -2.47 -0.36
CA ALA A 258 4.83 -2.12 0.34
C ALA A 258 5.45 -0.80 -0.18
N VAL A 259 5.50 -0.62 -1.51
CA VAL A 259 6.00 0.62 -2.12
C VAL A 259 5.08 1.81 -1.81
N GLU A 260 3.77 1.66 -1.99
CA GLU A 260 2.78 2.73 -1.75
C GLU A 260 2.76 3.19 -0.29
N ASN A 261 3.08 2.29 0.65
CA ASN A 261 3.08 2.57 2.08
C ASN A 261 4.49 2.70 2.68
N ASN A 262 5.52 2.86 1.84
CA ASN A 262 6.91 3.11 2.19
C ASN A 262 7.52 2.11 3.20
N PHE A 263 7.24 0.82 3.01
CA PHE A 263 7.86 -0.26 3.79
C PHE A 263 9.33 -0.42 3.42
N ASP A 264 10.14 -0.74 4.42
CA ASP A 264 11.56 -1.05 4.26
C ASP A 264 11.76 -2.52 3.85
N TRP A 265 10.91 -3.40 4.39
CA TRP A 265 11.06 -4.85 4.26
C TRP A 265 9.72 -5.57 4.12
N ILE A 266 9.74 -6.71 3.44
CA ILE A 266 8.69 -7.73 3.52
C ILE A 266 9.32 -9.01 4.00
N TYR A 267 8.63 -9.75 4.88
CA TYR A 267 9.09 -11.05 5.30
C TYR A 267 7.95 -12.05 5.49
N LEU A 268 8.31 -13.33 5.49
CA LEU A 268 7.41 -14.43 5.80
C LEU A 268 8.16 -15.54 6.54
N HIS A 269 7.39 -16.37 7.23
CA HIS A 269 7.86 -17.62 7.82
C HIS A 269 7.35 -18.78 6.98
N THR A 270 8.16 -19.82 6.84
CA THR A 270 7.81 -21.06 6.13
C THR A 270 8.24 -22.28 6.93
N PHE A 271 7.36 -23.25 7.08
CA PHE A 271 7.66 -24.57 7.66
C PHE A 271 8.35 -25.50 6.64
N GLY A 272 9.64 -25.26 6.34
CA GLY A 272 10.51 -26.17 5.60
C GLY A 272 9.95 -26.79 4.30
N ALA A 273 10.23 -28.09 4.08
CA ALA A 273 9.97 -28.83 2.83
C ALA A 273 8.48 -28.95 2.44
N GLU A 274 7.54 -28.71 3.37
CA GLU A 274 6.10 -28.72 3.06
C GLU A 274 5.67 -27.54 2.16
N HIS A 275 6.53 -26.53 2.05
CA HIS A 275 6.29 -25.29 1.31
C HIS A 275 7.28 -25.05 0.17
N GLU A 276 7.92 -26.08 -0.38
CA GLU A 276 8.91 -25.95 -1.48
C GLU A 276 8.43 -25.03 -2.63
N MET A 277 7.18 -25.16 -3.06
CA MET A 277 6.63 -24.31 -4.13
C MET A 277 6.52 -22.83 -3.73
N LEU A 278 6.24 -22.53 -2.46
CA LEU A 278 6.17 -21.16 -1.95
C LEU A 278 7.58 -20.59 -1.77
N VAL A 279 8.52 -21.38 -1.26
CA VAL A 279 9.93 -20.99 -1.12
C VAL A 279 10.52 -20.64 -2.48
N ALA A 280 10.38 -21.53 -3.46
CA ALA A 280 10.86 -21.29 -4.83
C ALA A 280 10.22 -20.03 -5.46
N LEU A 281 8.93 -19.79 -5.19
CA LEU A 281 8.27 -18.56 -5.61
C LEU A 281 8.90 -17.33 -4.94
N CYS A 282 9.10 -17.35 -3.63
CA CYS A 282 9.68 -16.22 -2.89
C CYS A 282 11.10 -15.90 -3.39
N GLU A 283 11.94 -16.91 -3.57
CA GLU A 283 13.31 -16.74 -4.09
C GLU A 283 13.30 -16.15 -5.52
N GLU A 284 12.38 -16.58 -6.40
CA GLU A 284 12.20 -16.03 -7.75
C GLU A 284 11.84 -14.52 -7.76
N TYR A 285 11.31 -14.02 -6.64
CA TYR A 285 10.94 -12.61 -6.42
C TYR A 285 11.86 -11.88 -5.43
N GLY A 286 13.05 -12.43 -5.15
CA GLY A 286 14.12 -11.74 -4.45
C GLY A 286 14.03 -11.77 -2.93
N PHE A 287 13.20 -12.65 -2.36
CA PHE A 287 13.33 -13.01 -0.96
C PHE A 287 14.60 -13.85 -0.75
N ARG A 288 15.24 -13.69 0.41
CA ARG A 288 16.42 -14.45 0.80
C ARG A 288 16.23 -15.04 2.19
N TYR A 289 16.79 -16.22 2.39
CA TYR A 289 16.82 -16.86 3.71
C TYR A 289 17.64 -16.02 4.70
N GLU A 290 17.05 -15.74 5.87
CA GLU A 290 17.67 -14.91 6.92
C GLU A 290 17.97 -15.72 8.20
N GLY A 291 17.37 -16.90 8.37
CA GLY A 291 17.56 -17.75 9.54
C GLY A 291 16.29 -18.44 9.98
N ARG A 292 16.21 -18.78 11.28
CA ARG A 292 15.04 -19.45 11.87
C ARG A 292 14.39 -18.66 13.00
N TYR A 293 13.08 -18.81 13.08
CA TYR A 293 12.23 -18.38 14.18
C TYR A 293 11.69 -19.60 14.91
N ASN A 294 11.62 -19.55 16.24
CA ASN A 294 11.21 -20.66 17.11
C ASN A 294 11.91 -22.00 16.78
N SER A 295 13.17 -21.93 16.30
CA SER A 295 14.03 -23.05 15.90
C SER A 295 13.55 -23.94 14.74
N ASN A 296 12.32 -23.78 14.23
CA ASN A 296 11.73 -24.65 13.20
C ASN A 296 11.12 -23.91 11.99
N GLU A 297 10.90 -22.61 12.06
CA GLU A 297 10.35 -21.82 10.95
C GLU A 297 11.48 -21.12 10.20
N ASP A 298 11.64 -21.42 8.92
CA ASP A 298 12.58 -20.72 8.06
C ASP A 298 12.03 -19.33 7.71
N VAL A 299 12.89 -18.31 7.77
CA VAL A 299 12.51 -16.91 7.61
C VAL A 299 13.09 -16.38 6.31
N PHE A 300 12.22 -15.81 5.48
CA PHE A 300 12.58 -15.22 4.21
C PHE A 300 12.32 -13.72 4.24
N LEU A 301 13.34 -12.93 3.96
CA LEU A 301 13.34 -11.46 4.01
C LEU A 301 13.61 -10.87 2.63
N LYS A 302 12.89 -9.80 2.28
CA LYS A 302 13.08 -9.05 1.04
C LYS A 302 13.20 -7.55 1.31
N PRO A 303 14.25 -6.88 0.80
CA PRO A 303 14.34 -5.42 0.83
C PRO A 303 13.34 -4.78 -0.15
N MET A 304 12.64 -3.75 0.31
CA MET A 304 11.72 -2.95 -0.51
C MET A 304 12.24 -1.54 -0.82
N LYS A 305 13.44 -1.20 -0.31
CA LYS A 305 14.15 0.04 -0.63
C LYS A 305 15.46 -0.25 -1.33
N VAL A 306 15.84 0.67 -2.20
CA VAL A 306 17.14 0.66 -2.87
C VAL A 306 18.20 1.16 -1.88
N PRO A 307 19.34 0.46 -1.72
CA PRO A 307 20.46 0.94 -0.92
C PRO A 307 20.96 2.31 -1.40
N THR A 308 21.40 3.16 -0.47
CA THR A 308 22.01 4.46 -0.77
C THR A 308 23.44 4.35 -1.27
N THR A 309 24.09 3.21 -1.02
CA THR A 309 25.46 2.93 -1.47
C THR A 309 25.52 2.57 -2.95
N LYS A 310 26.70 2.67 -3.55
CA LYS A 310 26.91 2.25 -4.95
C LYS A 310 26.60 0.76 -5.09
N ILE A 311 25.73 0.43 -6.05
CA ILE A 311 25.33 -0.96 -6.32
C ILE A 311 25.99 -1.44 -7.61
N GLU A 312 26.78 -2.51 -7.47
CA GLU A 312 27.54 -3.18 -8.53
C GLU A 312 26.84 -4.47 -9.00
N LEU A 313 25.51 -4.42 -9.12
CA LEU A 313 24.72 -5.49 -9.71
C LEU A 313 24.47 -5.24 -11.19
N ALA A 314 24.37 -6.30 -11.98
CA ALA A 314 23.83 -6.19 -13.32
C ALA A 314 22.36 -5.70 -13.26
N PRO A 315 21.85 -4.99 -14.28
CA PRO A 315 20.52 -4.39 -14.22
C PRO A 315 19.38 -5.40 -13.96
N LEU A 316 19.48 -6.62 -14.49
CA LEU A 316 18.50 -7.68 -14.22
C LEU A 316 18.56 -8.18 -12.77
N ASP A 317 19.76 -8.49 -12.26
CA ASP A 317 19.93 -8.98 -10.88
C ASP A 317 19.43 -7.95 -9.87
N PHE A 318 19.71 -6.67 -10.13
CA PHE A 318 19.16 -5.56 -9.35
C PHE A 318 17.63 -5.58 -9.36
N ALA A 319 17.00 -5.70 -10.53
CA ALA A 319 15.56 -5.68 -10.66
C ALA A 319 14.87 -6.89 -10.03
N ILE A 320 15.55 -8.03 -9.94
CA ILE A 320 15.07 -9.21 -9.20
C ILE A 320 15.16 -8.94 -7.69
N GLN A 321 16.34 -8.53 -7.21
CA GLN A 321 16.60 -8.33 -5.78
C GLN A 321 15.72 -7.22 -5.19
N TYR A 322 15.61 -6.09 -5.88
CA TYR A 322 14.93 -4.88 -5.40
C TYR A 322 13.59 -4.62 -6.09
N TYR A 323 12.99 -5.63 -6.73
CA TYR A 323 11.66 -5.49 -7.36
C TYR A 323 10.66 -4.73 -6.46
N PRO A 324 9.91 -3.73 -6.97
CA PRO A 324 9.80 -3.31 -8.38
C PRO A 324 10.82 -2.24 -8.84
N HIS A 325 11.84 -1.93 -8.03
CA HIS A 325 12.89 -0.99 -8.41
C HIS A 325 13.80 -1.57 -9.51
N TYR A 326 14.34 -0.70 -10.35
CA TYR A 326 15.22 -1.09 -11.46
C TYR A 326 16.29 -0.03 -11.71
N LEU A 327 17.39 -0.43 -12.34
CA LEU A 327 18.44 0.50 -12.77
C LEU A 327 18.06 1.12 -14.12
N ASP A 328 17.82 2.42 -14.13
CA ASP A 328 17.80 3.22 -15.35
C ASP A 328 19.08 4.05 -15.46
N ARG A 329 20.03 3.57 -16.26
CA ARG A 329 21.31 4.24 -16.53
C ARG A 329 21.53 4.37 -18.03
N ALA A 330 22.38 5.30 -18.46
CA ALA A 330 22.65 5.56 -19.88
C ALA A 330 23.11 4.30 -20.67
N ASN A 331 23.77 3.36 -20.02
CA ASN A 331 24.24 2.10 -20.63
C ASN A 331 23.16 0.99 -20.72
N VAL A 332 22.01 1.17 -20.08
CA VAL A 332 20.84 0.29 -20.22
C VAL A 332 20.05 0.76 -21.44
N LYS A 333 19.71 -0.13 -22.38
CA LYS A 333 18.97 0.27 -23.58
C LYS A 333 17.47 0.33 -23.31
N LYS A 334 16.77 1.11 -24.14
CA LYS A 334 15.35 1.37 -24.01
C LYS A 334 14.65 1.07 -25.32
N TYR A 335 13.61 0.24 -25.25
CA TYR A 335 12.88 -0.24 -26.41
C TYR A 335 11.39 0.06 -26.28
N ILE A 336 10.82 0.76 -27.28
CA ILE A 336 9.38 0.84 -27.44
C ILE A 336 8.90 -0.44 -28.12
N ILE A 337 7.98 -1.13 -27.46
CA ILE A 337 7.41 -2.42 -27.88
C ILE A 337 5.94 -2.21 -28.30
N PRO A 338 5.61 -2.31 -29.59
CA PRO A 338 4.22 -2.20 -30.04
C PRO A 338 3.41 -3.43 -29.60
N ILE A 339 2.23 -3.21 -29.04
CA ILE A 339 1.32 -4.28 -28.63
C ILE A 339 -0.13 -3.95 -29.02
N GLN A 340 -0.81 -4.88 -29.69
CA GLN A 340 -2.19 -4.68 -30.12
C GLN A 340 -3.13 -4.61 -28.91
N LYS A 341 -4.17 -3.78 -29.02
CA LYS A 341 -5.22 -3.59 -27.99
C LYS A 341 -5.65 -4.88 -27.28
N GLN A 342 -6.01 -5.94 -28.01
CA GLN A 342 -6.51 -7.16 -27.36
C GLN A 342 -5.44 -7.86 -26.51
N TYR A 343 -4.20 -7.90 -26.99
CA TYR A 343 -3.07 -8.50 -26.26
C TYR A 343 -2.62 -7.62 -25.10
N HIS A 344 -2.71 -6.31 -25.25
CA HIS A 344 -2.44 -5.37 -24.16
C HIS A 344 -3.41 -5.57 -23.00
N ASN A 345 -4.72 -5.65 -23.28
CA ASN A 345 -5.74 -5.86 -22.25
C ASN A 345 -5.56 -7.19 -21.51
N ASP A 346 -5.18 -8.25 -22.21
CA ASP A 346 -4.97 -9.58 -21.62
C ASP A 346 -3.65 -9.67 -20.83
N LEU A 347 -2.58 -9.05 -21.34
CA LEU A 347 -1.26 -9.09 -20.70
C LEU A 347 -1.15 -8.13 -19.51
N PHE A 348 -1.87 -7.00 -19.52
CA PHE A 348 -1.81 -5.95 -18.51
C PHE A 348 -3.20 -5.66 -17.92
N ALA A 349 -3.73 -6.63 -17.19
CA ALA A 349 -5.11 -6.63 -16.67
C ALA A 349 -5.48 -5.37 -15.87
N ASP A 350 -4.57 -4.85 -15.05
CA ASP A 350 -4.78 -3.66 -14.20
C ASP A 350 -5.04 -2.36 -14.97
N ILE A 351 -4.63 -2.28 -16.23
CA ILE A 351 -4.84 -1.13 -17.11
C ILE A 351 -5.64 -1.50 -18.36
N SER A 352 -6.33 -2.64 -18.31
CA SER A 352 -7.23 -3.10 -19.36
C SER A 352 -8.49 -2.23 -19.41
N ASP A 353 -9.18 -2.24 -20.55
CA ASP A 353 -10.46 -1.52 -20.67
C ASP A 353 -11.54 -2.04 -19.70
N MET A 354 -11.38 -3.26 -19.17
CA MET A 354 -12.29 -3.86 -18.20
C MET A 354 -11.90 -3.57 -16.75
N ALA A 355 -10.72 -2.98 -16.52
CA ALA A 355 -10.14 -2.76 -15.19
C ALA A 355 -11.04 -1.94 -14.25
N SER A 356 -11.93 -1.14 -14.83
CA SER A 356 -12.77 -0.16 -14.13
C SER A 356 -14.28 -0.47 -14.23
N GLY A 357 -14.66 -1.64 -14.75
CA GLY A 357 -16.07 -2.02 -15.00
C GLY A 357 -16.73 -2.81 -13.87
N LEU A 358 -18.04 -3.07 -14.01
CA LEU A 358 -18.83 -3.90 -13.07
C LEU A 358 -18.29 -5.31 -12.86
N PHE A 359 -17.53 -5.84 -13.83
CA PHE A 359 -16.92 -7.18 -13.80
C PHE A 359 -15.50 -7.18 -13.24
N ALA A 360 -15.10 -6.11 -12.53
CA ALA A 360 -13.72 -5.95 -12.10
C ALA A 360 -13.19 -7.03 -11.14
N ASN A 361 -14.11 -7.78 -10.54
CA ASN A 361 -13.83 -8.87 -9.61
C ASN A 361 -14.19 -10.25 -10.18
N ASP A 362 -14.63 -10.36 -11.44
CA ASP A 362 -15.07 -11.64 -12.01
C ASP A 362 -13.88 -12.54 -12.38
N GLN A 363 -13.73 -13.65 -11.65
CA GLN A 363 -12.61 -14.53 -11.82
C GLN A 363 -12.56 -15.31 -13.14
N TYR A 364 -13.68 -15.49 -13.81
CA TYR A 364 -13.73 -16.27 -15.06
C TYR A 364 -13.22 -15.49 -16.26
N MET A 365 -13.06 -14.16 -16.13
CA MET A 365 -12.44 -13.32 -17.16
C MET A 365 -10.89 -13.40 -17.16
N TYR A 366 -10.28 -14.07 -16.18
CA TYR A 366 -8.82 -14.06 -16.04
C TYR A 366 -8.11 -15.24 -16.69
N ASN A 367 -7.23 -14.90 -17.62
CA ASN A 367 -6.18 -15.79 -18.06
C ASN A 367 -4.94 -15.69 -17.16
N PRO A 368 -4.16 -16.78 -16.98
CA PRO A 368 -2.98 -16.79 -16.10
C PRO A 368 -1.94 -15.70 -16.39
N GLN A 369 -1.76 -15.31 -17.66
CA GLN A 369 -0.78 -14.32 -18.09
C GLN A 369 -1.04 -12.89 -17.57
N GLY A 370 -2.30 -12.53 -17.28
CA GLY A 370 -2.62 -11.24 -16.66
C GLY A 370 -2.13 -11.16 -15.21
N ASN A 371 -2.09 -12.31 -14.52
CA ASN A 371 -1.73 -12.41 -13.11
C ASN A 371 -0.22 -12.38 -12.84
N THR A 372 0.60 -12.65 -13.86
CA THR A 372 2.05 -12.80 -13.67
C THR A 372 2.78 -11.45 -13.68
N ILE A 373 3.81 -11.33 -12.85
CA ILE A 373 4.88 -10.36 -12.98
C ILE A 373 5.78 -10.75 -14.17
N LYS A 374 6.10 -12.03 -14.31
CA LYS A 374 6.91 -12.54 -15.43
C LYS A 374 6.04 -12.84 -16.64
N LYS A 375 6.39 -12.27 -17.78
CA LYS A 375 5.59 -12.23 -19.00
C LYS A 375 6.45 -12.58 -20.22
N ALA A 376 5.79 -12.95 -21.32
CA ALA A 376 6.42 -13.29 -22.58
C ALA A 376 5.80 -12.48 -23.71
N TYR A 377 6.66 -11.79 -24.47
CA TYR A 377 6.30 -11.11 -25.70
C TYR A 377 6.90 -11.87 -26.89
N ILE A 378 6.06 -12.21 -27.87
CA ILE A 378 6.42 -13.09 -28.99
C ILE A 378 6.18 -12.34 -30.29
N CYS A 379 7.20 -12.23 -31.14
CA CYS A 379 7.13 -11.46 -32.38
C CYS A 379 8.11 -11.96 -33.45
N HIS A 380 7.99 -11.46 -34.68
CA HIS A 380 8.92 -11.76 -35.78
C HIS A 380 9.92 -10.62 -36.04
N ALA A 381 10.18 -9.78 -35.04
CA ALA A 381 11.15 -8.70 -35.19
C ALA A 381 12.56 -9.26 -35.42
N VAL A 382 13.31 -8.66 -36.34
CA VAL A 382 14.66 -9.11 -36.73
C VAL A 382 15.76 -8.55 -35.79
N ILE A 383 15.37 -7.80 -34.77
CA ILE A 383 16.29 -7.17 -33.81
C ILE A 383 17.11 -8.20 -33.02
N LYS A 384 18.42 -7.98 -32.91
CA LYS A 384 19.37 -8.84 -32.17
C LYS A 384 20.05 -8.15 -30.98
N LYS A 385 19.75 -6.86 -30.77
CA LYS A 385 20.48 -5.99 -29.83
C LYS A 385 19.94 -5.99 -28.40
N ILE A 386 18.75 -6.55 -28.18
CA ILE A 386 18.06 -6.60 -26.88
C ILE A 386 18.83 -7.56 -25.96
N LYS A 387 19.14 -7.10 -24.74
CA LYS A 387 19.88 -7.86 -23.74
C LYS A 387 19.12 -7.95 -22.42
N PRO A 388 19.41 -8.97 -21.58
CA PRO A 388 18.94 -9.01 -20.20
C PRO A 388 19.23 -7.68 -19.48
N GLY A 389 18.24 -7.15 -18.77
CA GLY A 389 18.33 -5.88 -18.07
C GLY A 389 17.92 -4.65 -18.88
N ASP A 390 17.69 -4.75 -20.19
CA ASP A 390 17.17 -3.64 -21.00
C ASP A 390 15.71 -3.32 -20.64
N ILE A 391 15.31 -2.06 -20.82
CA ILE A 391 13.99 -1.56 -20.47
C ILE A 391 13.06 -1.63 -21.67
N LEU A 392 11.84 -2.13 -21.43
CA LEU A 392 10.75 -2.23 -22.38
C LEU A 392 9.65 -1.23 -22.04
N LEU A 393 9.22 -0.46 -23.03
CA LEU A 393 8.10 0.48 -22.95
C LEU A 393 6.98 -0.03 -23.87
N PHE A 394 5.89 -0.55 -23.29
CA PHE A 394 4.81 -1.14 -24.08
C PHE A 394 3.88 -0.06 -24.61
N TYR A 395 3.89 0.13 -25.93
CA TYR A 395 3.05 1.08 -26.66
C TYR A 395 1.82 0.36 -27.22
N ARG A 396 0.64 0.74 -26.74
CA ARG A 396 -0.63 0.16 -27.19
C ARG A 396 -1.01 0.67 -28.58
N THR A 397 -1.02 -0.22 -29.56
CA THR A 397 -1.32 0.08 -30.96
C THR A 397 -2.79 -0.22 -31.28
N LYS A 398 -3.47 0.71 -31.96
CA LYS A 398 -4.62 0.52 -32.87
C LYS A 398 -5.10 1.90 -33.35
N ASP A 399 -5.54 2.00 -34.60
CA ASP A 399 -6.13 3.25 -35.13
C ASP A 399 -7.41 3.59 -34.34
N LYS A 400 -7.51 4.84 -33.86
CA LYS A 400 -8.56 5.35 -32.96
C LYS A 400 -8.64 4.72 -31.55
N ASP A 401 -7.54 4.16 -31.06
CA ASP A 401 -7.38 3.76 -29.65
C ASP A 401 -6.50 4.78 -28.91
N ARG A 402 -6.31 4.61 -27.60
CA ARG A 402 -5.57 5.61 -26.78
C ARG A 402 -4.09 5.83 -27.17
N GLN A 403 -3.50 4.95 -27.98
CA GLN A 403 -2.17 5.13 -28.61
C GLN A 403 -1.10 5.68 -27.66
N SER A 404 -0.83 4.94 -26.59
CA SER A 404 0.02 5.40 -25.49
C SER A 404 0.97 4.33 -24.95
N ILE A 405 2.04 4.77 -24.29
CA ILE A 405 2.90 3.92 -23.45
C ILE A 405 2.38 3.97 -22.02
N GLU A 406 2.13 2.80 -21.43
CA GLU A 406 1.44 2.70 -20.13
C GLU A 406 2.06 1.69 -19.18
N CYS A 407 3.00 0.90 -19.68
CA CYS A 407 3.63 -0.17 -18.93
C CYS A 407 5.14 -0.21 -19.21
N VAL A 408 5.90 -0.38 -18.15
CA VAL A 408 7.35 -0.57 -18.18
C VAL A 408 7.68 -2.01 -17.77
N GLY A 409 8.55 -2.65 -18.52
CA GLY A 409 9.13 -3.95 -18.18
C GLY A 409 10.64 -3.97 -18.30
N ILE A 410 11.27 -5.02 -17.78
CA ILE A 410 12.70 -5.28 -17.95
C ILE A 410 12.92 -6.66 -18.54
N VAL A 411 13.84 -6.78 -19.48
CA VAL A 411 14.15 -8.03 -20.17
C VAL A 411 14.81 -9.01 -19.20
N GLU A 412 14.25 -10.21 -19.06
CA GLU A 412 14.91 -11.32 -18.37
C GLU A 412 15.78 -12.12 -19.35
N GLN A 413 15.22 -12.45 -20.52
CA GLN A 413 15.89 -13.27 -21.51
C GLN A 413 15.30 -13.05 -22.89
N THR A 414 16.13 -13.20 -23.92
CA THR A 414 15.68 -13.24 -25.31
C THR A 414 16.27 -14.44 -26.03
N PHE A 415 15.47 -15.10 -26.86
CA PHE A 415 15.95 -16.16 -27.74
C PHE A 415 15.05 -16.26 -28.98
N LYS A 416 15.55 -16.94 -30.01
CA LYS A 416 14.78 -17.24 -31.21
C LYS A 416 14.57 -18.74 -31.32
N GLU A 417 13.37 -19.14 -31.72
CA GLU A 417 13.02 -20.55 -31.81
C GLU A 417 11.90 -20.78 -32.84
N VAL A 418 11.82 -22.01 -33.33
CA VAL A 418 10.77 -22.53 -34.21
C VAL A 418 10.09 -23.77 -33.62
N ASP A 419 10.76 -24.48 -32.70
CA ASP A 419 10.20 -25.66 -32.06
C ASP A 419 9.28 -25.29 -30.89
N ILE A 420 7.99 -25.62 -31.05
CA ILE A 420 7.00 -25.42 -30.00
C ILE A 420 7.32 -26.18 -28.71
N ASN A 421 7.97 -27.34 -28.77
CA ASN A 421 8.27 -28.13 -27.58
C ASN A 421 9.30 -27.45 -26.69
N LYS A 422 10.16 -26.59 -27.26
CA LYS A 422 11.09 -25.74 -26.50
C LYS A 422 10.43 -24.47 -25.99
N VAL A 423 9.52 -23.87 -26.75
CA VAL A 423 8.88 -22.59 -26.40
C VAL A 423 7.76 -22.77 -25.38
N LEU A 424 6.87 -23.74 -25.59
CA LEU A 424 5.63 -23.90 -24.83
C LEU A 424 5.86 -24.08 -23.31
N PRO A 425 6.83 -24.89 -22.83
CA PRO A 425 7.09 -25.02 -21.40
C PRO A 425 7.49 -23.70 -20.73
N ILE A 426 8.14 -22.81 -21.48
CA ILE A 426 8.66 -21.54 -20.99
C ILE A 426 7.56 -20.47 -20.95
N VAL A 427 6.71 -20.42 -21.99
CA VAL A 427 5.78 -19.28 -22.19
C VAL A 427 4.33 -19.58 -21.83
N SER A 428 3.92 -20.84 -21.70
CA SER A 428 2.49 -21.26 -21.62
C SER A 428 1.64 -20.55 -20.57
N LYS A 429 2.24 -20.06 -19.47
CA LYS A 429 1.55 -19.33 -18.39
C LYS A 429 1.87 -17.83 -18.36
N ARG A 430 2.58 -17.32 -19.37
CA ARG A 430 3.19 -15.98 -19.42
C ARG A 430 2.88 -15.23 -20.72
N THR A 431 2.26 -15.89 -21.70
CA THR A 431 1.93 -15.33 -23.02
C THR A 431 0.43 -15.25 -23.22
N VAL A 432 0.01 -14.34 -24.11
CA VAL A 432 -1.39 -14.17 -24.57
C VAL A 432 -1.80 -15.21 -25.62
N PHE A 433 -0.84 -15.94 -26.19
CA PHE A 433 -1.10 -16.89 -27.28
C PHE A 433 -1.42 -18.28 -26.75
N SER A 434 -2.51 -18.86 -27.27
CA SER A 434 -2.84 -20.27 -27.08
C SER A 434 -1.83 -21.19 -27.76
N LYS A 435 -1.80 -22.47 -27.39
CA LYS A 435 -0.94 -23.48 -28.04
C LYS A 435 -1.13 -23.49 -29.57
N LYS A 436 -2.39 -23.47 -30.04
CA LYS A 436 -2.72 -23.46 -31.48
C LYS A 436 -2.21 -22.20 -32.20
N GLU A 437 -2.20 -21.06 -31.53
CA GLU A 437 -1.64 -19.82 -32.09
C GLU A 437 -0.11 -19.88 -32.12
N LEU A 438 0.53 -20.39 -31.06
CA LEU A 438 1.98 -20.61 -31.04
C LEU A 438 2.43 -21.55 -32.16
N GLU A 439 1.71 -22.65 -32.42
CA GLU A 439 1.99 -23.57 -33.55
C GLU A 439 1.98 -22.84 -34.90
N LYS A 440 1.11 -21.83 -35.07
CA LYS A 440 1.06 -21.02 -36.30
C LYS A 440 2.20 -20.01 -36.35
N ILE A 441 2.48 -19.32 -35.25
CA ILE A 441 3.51 -18.28 -35.15
C ILE A 441 4.91 -18.86 -35.37
N LEU A 442 5.18 -20.04 -34.79
CA LEU A 442 6.48 -20.71 -34.80
C LEU A 442 6.80 -21.45 -36.11
N LYS A 443 5.93 -21.39 -37.13
CA LYS A 443 6.23 -21.88 -38.50
C LYS A 443 7.43 -21.17 -39.14
N LYS A 444 7.83 -20.03 -38.59
CA LYS A 444 9.04 -19.30 -38.96
C LYS A 444 9.79 -18.90 -37.70
N GLU A 445 11.08 -18.61 -37.87
CA GLU A 445 11.94 -18.16 -36.77
C GLU A 445 11.30 -16.97 -36.05
N THR A 446 11.02 -17.16 -34.76
CA THR A 446 10.26 -16.21 -33.94
C THR A 446 11.13 -15.76 -32.79
N LEU A 447 11.12 -14.46 -32.49
CA LEU A 447 11.76 -13.87 -31.33
C LEU A 447 10.83 -13.96 -30.12
N ILE A 448 11.35 -14.55 -29.04
CA ILE A 448 10.71 -14.63 -27.73
C ILE A 448 11.48 -13.71 -26.78
N ILE A 449 10.77 -12.77 -26.17
CA ILE A 449 11.28 -11.87 -25.14
C ILE A 449 10.57 -12.22 -23.85
N LEU A 450 11.29 -12.83 -22.91
CA LEU A 450 10.85 -12.98 -21.53
C LEU A 450 11.19 -11.71 -20.78
N PHE A 451 10.21 -11.17 -20.06
CA PHE A 451 10.38 -9.92 -19.35
C PHE A 451 9.62 -9.92 -18.03
N ARG A 452 10.02 -9.03 -17.15
CA ARG A 452 9.39 -8.76 -15.86
C ARG A 452 8.64 -7.44 -15.95
N HIS A 453 7.35 -7.45 -15.65
CA HIS A 453 6.54 -6.24 -15.49
C HIS A 453 7.01 -5.47 -14.26
N LEU A 454 7.43 -4.21 -14.44
CA LEU A 454 7.93 -3.37 -13.35
C LEU A 454 6.84 -2.50 -12.76
N LYS A 455 6.20 -1.67 -13.60
CA LYS A 455 5.18 -0.72 -13.15
C LYS A 455 4.30 -0.24 -14.30
N TYR A 456 3.10 0.19 -13.92
CA TYR A 456 2.27 1.05 -14.75
C TYR A 456 2.71 2.51 -14.59
N ILE A 457 2.52 3.27 -15.64
CA ILE A 457 2.83 4.70 -15.69
C ILE A 457 1.62 5.47 -16.21
N THR A 458 1.57 6.76 -15.91
CA THR A 458 0.61 7.67 -16.55
C THR A 458 0.73 7.53 -18.07
N PRO A 459 -0.39 7.38 -18.81
CA PRO A 459 -0.33 7.18 -20.26
C PRO A 459 0.47 8.26 -20.96
N ILE A 460 1.50 7.86 -21.70
CA ILE A 460 2.29 8.75 -22.53
C ILE A 460 1.77 8.64 -23.96
N PRO A 461 1.04 9.65 -24.47
CA PRO A 461 0.37 9.53 -25.75
C PRO A 461 1.35 9.78 -26.91
N ILE A 462 0.94 9.38 -28.11
CA ILE A 462 1.77 9.45 -29.32
C ILE A 462 2.26 10.87 -29.62
N GLU A 463 1.48 11.91 -29.32
CA GLU A 463 1.84 13.31 -29.59
C GLU A 463 3.09 13.72 -28.78
N LYS A 464 3.22 13.22 -27.54
CA LYS A 464 4.41 13.45 -26.71
C LYS A 464 5.64 12.72 -27.28
N LEU A 465 5.45 11.52 -27.83
CA LEU A 465 6.52 10.77 -28.49
C LEU A 465 7.02 11.49 -29.75
N GLU A 466 6.09 11.98 -30.58
CA GLU A 466 6.40 12.70 -31.81
C GLU A 466 7.11 14.03 -31.55
N ALA A 467 6.67 14.79 -30.53
CA ALA A 467 7.30 16.03 -30.09
C ALA A 467 8.77 15.81 -29.64
N LEU A 468 9.09 14.62 -29.11
CA LEU A 468 10.44 14.23 -28.70
C LEU A 468 11.25 13.57 -29.82
N GLY A 469 10.73 13.56 -31.05
CA GLY A 469 11.45 13.07 -32.24
C GLY A 469 11.21 11.60 -32.58
N VAL A 470 10.35 10.88 -31.87
CA VAL A 470 9.95 9.50 -32.21
C VAL A 470 8.83 9.57 -33.25
N LYS A 471 9.20 9.81 -34.52
CA LYS A 471 8.25 10.06 -35.62
C LYS A 471 7.76 8.79 -36.31
N GLY A 472 6.57 8.85 -36.91
CA GLY A 472 6.02 7.81 -37.78
C GLY A 472 5.48 6.57 -37.05
N PRO A 473 4.82 5.64 -37.76
CA PRO A 473 4.03 4.57 -37.15
C PRO A 473 4.90 3.54 -36.41
N ILE A 474 4.63 3.32 -35.13
CA ILE A 474 5.33 2.35 -34.27
C ILE A 474 4.76 0.95 -34.50
N GLN A 475 5.17 0.31 -35.61
CA GLN A 475 4.73 -1.05 -35.99
C GLN A 475 5.77 -2.14 -35.68
N SER A 476 6.99 -1.75 -35.33
CA SER A 476 8.09 -2.64 -34.93
C SER A 476 8.79 -2.12 -33.69
N ILE A 477 9.63 -2.95 -33.07
CA ILE A 477 10.42 -2.58 -31.89
C ILE A 477 11.38 -1.44 -32.27
N ARG A 478 11.37 -0.35 -31.47
CA ARG A 478 12.23 0.83 -31.70
C ARG A 478 13.12 1.09 -30.49
N GLU A 479 14.43 1.22 -30.73
CA GLU A 479 15.36 1.70 -29.71
C GLU A 479 15.22 3.22 -29.56
N ILE A 480 15.21 3.74 -28.33
CA ILE A 480 15.24 5.18 -28.04
C ILE A 480 16.46 5.52 -27.17
N SER A 481 16.95 6.76 -27.27
CA SER A 481 18.07 7.22 -26.45
C SER A 481 17.64 7.40 -24.98
N HIS A 482 18.62 7.35 -24.07
CA HIS A 482 18.37 7.63 -22.65
C HIS A 482 17.85 9.05 -22.41
N GLU A 483 18.28 10.03 -23.22
CA GLU A 483 17.78 11.40 -23.15
C GLU A 483 16.30 11.51 -23.51
N ILE A 484 15.84 10.79 -24.54
CA ILE A 484 14.42 10.74 -24.90
C ILE A 484 13.64 10.05 -23.77
N TYR A 485 14.15 8.93 -23.25
CA TYR A 485 13.54 8.21 -22.13
C TYR A 485 13.33 9.10 -20.90
N GLY A 486 14.36 9.85 -20.49
CA GLY A 486 14.29 10.74 -19.33
C GLY A 486 13.37 11.96 -19.51
N LYS A 487 12.93 12.26 -20.74
CA LYS A 487 11.88 13.28 -21.00
C LYS A 487 10.47 12.67 -21.05
N LEU A 488 10.37 11.35 -21.18
CA LEU A 488 9.11 10.63 -21.26
C LEU A 488 8.50 10.38 -19.87
N LEU A 489 9.33 9.87 -18.95
CA LEU A 489 9.03 9.61 -17.54
C LEU A 489 9.56 10.73 -16.65
#